data_AF-A0A0W1RD61-F1
#
_entry.id   AF-A0A0W1RD61-F1
#
_cell.length_a   1.000
_cell.length_b   1.000
_cell.length_c   1.000
_cell.angle_alpha   90.00
_cell.angle_beta   90.00
_cell.angle_gamma   90.00
#
_symmetry.space_group_name_H-M   'P 1'
#
loop_
_entity.id
_entity.type
_entity.pdbx_description
1 polymer ?
#
loop_
_entity_poly.entity_id
_entity_poly.type
_entity_poly.pdbx_seq_one_letter_code
_entity_poly.pdbx_strand_id
1 'polypeptide(L)'
;MGAGLLFPSLAFAGFVYIFADAIRDAGSFALPPFARGTVAVIWLFGVFVATQRVASARPRIDAEPLILTTVSARTVVGGLFVAETLRVLAYLGLPTLVLTVGSAYLFGSIASILVIPMAAILLAVTAVVVGMVLGYAVALLVATSPFVARHKTVLGGVAAIAAMAVYLLVTLPQVGGIDQAALAWVPIGWLADLAVIGTSVQGSLIRATSIVFGSVAIVVLGGVLVEREATRLWFTDPVSGHEETTLESTGSGTEETTDWLADSIRPLVLPSKIPRPMRRVAQWSVLKTRRDPRRLNFLLLPVVMLGSVFISSGIQSGSLWSLLGPACAAVLPWVAGATFAMNPFGDEGAVLPVTLLSLPGSTYVRGLMIPGIVFGLTLVTLTTGITMFAGSYGPVTVYGIVGVGLLSTLVAVATAPAVGMWFPRFSAISIGQSREVIPPRLFTTGIHFISTTVPAGFLALLVINPELARAVVAGVVGYLPAILLQLIASGDGGLLISGAMWFGDLGTRVQGIDIDLFRRTAGGLLLLGGILVAVLSYQLAVRRFERYSPPM
;
A
#
# COMPACT_ATOMS: atom_id res chain seq x y z
N MET A 1 -0.46 -12.14 -2.31
CA MET A 1 -0.28 -11.14 -3.38
C MET A 1 -1.13 -11.43 -4.63
N GLY A 2 -1.50 -12.67 -4.95
CA GLY A 2 -2.40 -12.97 -6.09
C GLY A 2 -3.84 -12.40 -5.97
N ALA A 3 -4.37 -12.23 -4.76
CA ALA A 3 -5.75 -11.75 -4.55
C ALA A 3 -6.04 -10.38 -5.19
N GLY A 4 -5.06 -9.46 -5.23
CA GLY A 4 -5.23 -8.11 -5.79
C GLY A 4 -5.38 -8.08 -7.31
N LEU A 5 -4.90 -9.10 -8.03
CA LEU A 5 -5.08 -9.24 -9.48
C LEU A 5 -6.25 -10.18 -9.82
N LEU A 6 -6.46 -11.21 -9.00
CA LEU A 6 -7.52 -12.20 -9.19
C LEU A 6 -8.89 -11.53 -9.12
N PHE A 7 -9.16 -10.73 -8.09
CA PHE A 7 -10.47 -10.09 -7.93
C PHE A 7 -10.88 -9.19 -9.11
N PRO A 8 -10.08 -8.20 -9.55
CA PRO A 8 -10.47 -7.37 -10.69
C PRO A 8 -10.55 -8.16 -12.00
N SER A 9 -9.68 -9.16 -12.19
CA SER A 9 -9.73 -10.01 -13.39
C SER A 9 -10.99 -10.89 -13.42
N LEU A 10 -11.39 -11.45 -12.27
CA LEU A 10 -12.63 -12.22 -12.12
C LEU A 10 -13.87 -11.33 -12.24
N ALA A 11 -13.85 -10.13 -11.68
CA ALA A 11 -14.94 -9.17 -11.81
C ALA A 11 -15.12 -8.76 -13.28
N PHE A 12 -14.03 -8.52 -14.00
CA PHE A 12 -14.07 -8.23 -15.43
C PHE A 12 -14.54 -9.44 -16.26
N ALA A 13 -14.07 -10.65 -15.95
CA ALA A 13 -14.56 -11.86 -16.59
C ALA A 13 -16.06 -12.08 -16.36
N GLY A 14 -16.55 -11.84 -15.14
CA GLY A 14 -17.96 -11.87 -14.79
C GLY A 14 -18.77 -10.82 -15.54
N PHE A 15 -18.26 -9.59 -15.65
CA PHE A 15 -18.88 -8.54 -16.46
C PHE A 15 -19.00 -8.96 -17.94
N VAL A 16 -17.91 -9.45 -18.54
CA VAL A 16 -17.92 -9.95 -19.92
C VAL A 16 -18.94 -11.07 -20.10
N TYR A 17 -19.03 -11.99 -19.14
CA TYR A 17 -19.99 -13.10 -19.19
C TYR A 17 -21.44 -12.62 -19.09
N ILE A 18 -21.74 -11.73 -18.13
CA ILE A 18 -23.10 -11.22 -17.89
C ILE A 18 -23.61 -10.38 -19.05
N PHE A 19 -22.75 -9.56 -19.66
CA PHE A 19 -23.11 -8.63 -20.73
C PHE A 19 -22.76 -9.14 -22.13
N ALA A 20 -22.41 -10.43 -22.27
CA ALA A 20 -21.92 -10.99 -23.53
C ALA A 20 -22.89 -10.80 -24.70
N ASP A 21 -24.17 -11.12 -24.50
CA ASP A 21 -25.19 -11.04 -25.54
C ASP A 21 -25.45 -9.59 -25.95
N ALA A 22 -25.56 -8.69 -24.97
CA ALA A 22 -25.72 -7.25 -25.21
C ALA A 22 -24.54 -6.64 -25.99
N ILE A 23 -23.31 -7.09 -25.72
CA ILE A 23 -22.11 -6.59 -26.41
C ILE A 23 -22.04 -7.14 -27.84
N ARG A 24 -22.43 -8.39 -28.06
CA ARG A 24 -22.45 -9.01 -29.40
C ARG A 24 -23.46 -8.34 -30.33
N ASP A 25 -24.60 -7.93 -29.78
CA ASP A 25 -25.68 -7.30 -30.54
C ASP A 25 -25.50 -5.78 -30.73
N ALA A 26 -24.52 -5.15 -30.06
CA ALA A 26 -24.30 -3.70 -30.07
C ALA A 26 -23.76 -3.14 -31.41
N GLY A 27 -23.42 -3.99 -32.38
CA GLY A 27 -22.86 -3.59 -33.67
C GLY A 27 -21.46 -2.96 -33.55
N SER A 28 -21.04 -2.19 -34.56
CA SER A 28 -19.75 -1.50 -34.55
C SER A 28 -19.86 -0.12 -33.91
N PHE A 29 -18.94 0.22 -33.01
CA PHE A 29 -18.88 1.53 -32.35
C PHE A 29 -17.45 2.08 -32.30
N ALA A 30 -17.31 3.40 -32.22
CA ALA A 30 -16.02 4.06 -32.18
C ALA A 30 -15.31 3.86 -30.82
N LEU A 31 -13.99 3.68 -30.84
CA LEU A 31 -13.20 3.58 -29.61
C LEU A 31 -13.29 4.88 -28.80
N PRO A 32 -13.89 4.88 -27.60
CA PRO A 32 -14.12 6.10 -26.83
C PRO A 32 -12.78 6.74 -26.41
N PRO A 33 -12.68 8.10 -26.40
CA PRO A 33 -11.46 8.80 -25.97
C PRO A 33 -10.97 8.40 -24.58
N PHE A 34 -11.91 8.15 -23.65
CA PHE A 34 -11.63 7.68 -22.31
C PHE A 34 -10.74 6.42 -22.28
N ALA A 35 -10.97 5.44 -23.18
CA ALA A 35 -10.19 4.20 -23.21
C ALA A 35 -8.70 4.46 -23.49
N ARG A 36 -8.38 5.40 -24.39
CA ARG A 36 -6.99 5.83 -24.66
C ARG A 36 -6.39 6.52 -23.43
N GLY A 37 -7.18 7.37 -22.78
CA GLY A 37 -6.81 8.02 -21.53
C GLY A 37 -6.47 7.03 -20.41
N THR A 38 -7.31 6.01 -20.21
CA THR A 38 -7.09 4.96 -19.21
C THR A 38 -5.77 4.21 -19.46
N VAL A 39 -5.47 3.87 -20.71
CA VAL A 39 -4.18 3.23 -21.07
C VAL A 39 -2.99 4.14 -20.73
N ALA A 40 -3.10 5.46 -21.00
CA ALA A 40 -2.06 6.41 -20.62
C ALA A 40 -1.87 6.52 -19.10
N VAL A 41 -2.95 6.49 -18.33
CA VAL A 41 -2.93 6.50 -16.85
C VAL A 41 -2.27 5.23 -16.31
N ILE A 42 -2.62 4.05 -16.83
CA ILE A 42 -2.00 2.76 -16.47
C ILE A 42 -0.51 2.79 -16.77
N TRP A 43 -0.12 3.32 -17.93
CA TRP A 43 1.29 3.47 -18.29
C TRP A 43 2.04 4.41 -17.33
N LEU A 44 1.46 5.56 -16.98
CA LEU A 44 2.05 6.51 -16.04
C LEU A 44 2.25 5.89 -14.65
N PHE A 45 1.28 5.10 -14.19
CA PHE A 45 1.42 4.32 -12.96
C PHE A 45 2.56 3.31 -13.05
N GLY A 46 2.67 2.59 -14.18
CA GLY A 46 3.77 1.68 -14.46
C GLY A 46 5.14 2.36 -14.41
N VAL A 47 5.27 3.52 -15.05
CA VAL A 47 6.49 4.35 -15.03
C VAL A 47 6.83 4.78 -13.60
N PHE A 48 5.83 5.24 -12.83
CA PHE A 48 6.04 5.64 -11.43
C PHE A 48 6.58 4.48 -10.58
N VAL A 49 5.95 3.30 -10.67
CA VAL A 49 6.37 2.10 -9.93
C VAL A 49 7.78 1.66 -10.33
N ALA A 50 8.08 1.63 -11.64
CA ALA A 50 9.41 1.28 -12.16
C ALA A 50 10.48 2.28 -11.69
N THR A 51 10.18 3.59 -11.77
CA THR A 51 11.04 4.68 -11.29
C THR A 51 11.36 4.52 -9.81
N GLN A 52 10.33 4.36 -8.97
CA GLN A 52 10.53 4.17 -7.53
C GLN A 52 11.39 2.96 -7.23
N ARG A 53 11.18 1.84 -7.93
CA ARG A 53 11.99 0.63 -7.75
C ARG A 53 13.43 0.81 -8.14
N VAL A 54 13.70 1.46 -9.28
CA VAL A 54 15.08 1.67 -9.75
C VAL A 54 15.80 2.64 -8.82
N ALA A 55 15.18 3.76 -8.48
CA ALA A 55 15.75 4.77 -7.59
C ALA A 55 15.97 4.25 -6.16
N SER A 56 15.06 3.42 -5.64
CA SER A 56 15.15 2.93 -4.27
C SER A 56 15.94 1.63 -4.15
N ALA A 57 15.67 0.61 -4.97
CA ALA A 57 16.13 -0.75 -4.75
C ALA A 57 17.37 -1.13 -5.55
N ARG A 58 17.58 -0.55 -6.75
CA ARG A 58 18.65 -0.91 -7.69
C ARG A 58 19.84 0.07 -7.86
N PRO A 59 20.19 1.00 -6.93
CA PRO A 59 21.40 1.80 -7.11
C PRO A 59 22.71 0.98 -7.10
N ARG A 60 22.72 -0.24 -6.54
CA ARG A 60 23.91 -1.10 -6.42
C ARG A 60 23.61 -2.49 -6.97
N ILE A 61 24.57 -3.07 -7.69
CA ILE A 61 24.46 -4.41 -8.28
C ILE A 61 24.78 -5.47 -7.23
N ASP A 62 24.08 -6.60 -7.26
CA ASP A 62 24.23 -7.70 -6.29
C ASP A 62 25.67 -8.25 -6.24
N ALA A 63 26.28 -8.41 -7.41
CA ALA A 63 27.66 -8.86 -7.57
C ALA A 63 28.53 -7.76 -8.19
N GLU A 64 28.56 -6.60 -7.52
CA GLU A 64 29.34 -5.42 -7.92
C GLU A 64 30.81 -5.74 -8.33
N PRO A 65 31.55 -6.66 -7.65
CA PRO A 65 32.90 -7.02 -8.08
C PRO A 65 32.97 -7.72 -9.46
N LEU A 66 31.89 -8.37 -9.90
CA LEU A 66 31.86 -9.05 -11.20
C LEU A 66 31.76 -8.07 -12.38
N ILE A 67 31.24 -6.86 -12.16
CA ILE A 67 31.23 -5.82 -13.21
C ILE A 67 32.63 -5.36 -13.56
N LEU A 68 33.55 -5.38 -12.59
CA LEU A 68 34.93 -4.99 -12.79
C LEU A 68 35.80 -6.10 -13.42
N THR A 69 35.30 -7.34 -13.48
CA THR A 69 36.13 -8.52 -13.78
C THR A 69 35.58 -9.45 -14.87
N THR A 70 34.26 -9.57 -15.02
CA THR A 70 33.66 -10.65 -15.83
C THR A 70 32.48 -10.22 -16.71
N VAL A 71 31.70 -9.21 -16.34
CA VAL A 71 30.47 -8.84 -17.07
C VAL A 71 30.44 -7.34 -17.38
N SER A 72 30.21 -6.98 -18.65
CA SER A 72 30.09 -5.57 -19.05
C SER A 72 28.87 -4.89 -18.43
N ALA A 73 28.95 -3.58 -18.17
CA ALA A 73 27.83 -2.78 -17.67
C ALA A 73 26.58 -2.91 -18.57
N ARG A 74 26.79 -2.97 -19.90
CA ARG A 74 25.71 -3.15 -20.89
C ARG A 74 24.94 -4.45 -20.68
N THR A 75 25.64 -5.56 -20.46
CA THR A 75 25.01 -6.86 -20.20
C THR A 75 24.20 -6.84 -18.91
N VAL A 76 24.73 -6.19 -17.87
CA VAL A 76 24.01 -6.03 -16.60
C VAL A 76 22.75 -5.20 -16.78
N VAL A 77 22.83 -4.05 -17.44
CA VAL A 77 21.67 -3.19 -17.75
C VAL A 77 20.61 -3.97 -18.53
N GLY A 78 21.01 -4.72 -19.57
CA GLY A 78 20.11 -5.57 -20.34
C GLY A 78 19.41 -6.62 -19.49
N GLY A 79 20.15 -7.31 -18.61
CA GLY A 79 19.57 -8.29 -17.68
C GLY A 79 18.58 -7.67 -16.69
N LEU A 80 18.92 -6.50 -16.13
CA LEU A 80 18.03 -5.74 -15.24
C LEU A 80 16.75 -5.31 -15.96
N PHE A 81 16.88 -4.84 -17.20
CA PHE A 81 15.76 -4.43 -18.04
C PHE A 81 14.80 -5.58 -18.35
N VAL A 82 15.33 -6.73 -18.77
CA VAL A 82 14.53 -7.95 -19.02
C VAL A 82 13.84 -8.41 -17.75
N ALA A 83 14.56 -8.45 -16.62
CA ALA A 83 14.00 -8.88 -15.34
C ALA A 83 12.86 -7.97 -14.86
N GLU A 84 12.96 -6.65 -15.06
CA GLU A 84 11.89 -5.72 -14.70
C GLU A 84 10.69 -5.84 -15.66
N THR A 85 10.95 -6.02 -16.96
CA THR A 85 9.90 -6.25 -17.96
C THR A 85 9.11 -7.51 -17.66
N LEU A 86 9.78 -8.64 -17.41
CA LEU A 86 9.15 -9.91 -17.05
C LEU A 86 8.33 -9.77 -15.76
N ARG A 87 8.80 -8.97 -14.81
CA ARG A 87 8.06 -8.70 -13.58
C ARG A 87 6.77 -7.93 -13.86
N VAL A 88 6.82 -6.86 -14.65
CA VAL A 88 5.62 -6.10 -15.05
C VAL A 88 4.64 -6.99 -15.82
N LEU A 89 5.15 -7.82 -16.74
CA LEU A 89 4.35 -8.80 -17.47
C LEU A 89 3.71 -9.85 -16.55
N ALA A 90 4.38 -10.27 -15.49
CA ALA A 90 3.77 -11.18 -14.50
C ALA A 90 2.56 -10.54 -13.79
N TYR A 91 2.56 -9.21 -13.60
CA TYR A 91 1.39 -8.48 -13.07
C TYR A 91 0.30 -8.27 -14.13
N LEU A 92 0.69 -8.02 -15.39
CA LEU A 92 -0.26 -7.80 -16.50
C LEU A 92 -0.82 -9.10 -17.09
N GLY A 93 -0.18 -10.25 -16.84
CA GLY A 93 -0.47 -11.51 -17.54
C GLY A 93 -1.91 -11.97 -17.39
N LEU A 94 -2.43 -12.01 -16.16
CA LEU A 94 -3.82 -12.43 -15.92
C LEU A 94 -4.84 -11.44 -16.52
N PRO A 95 -4.77 -10.12 -16.26
CA PRO A 95 -5.66 -9.16 -16.93
C PRO A 95 -5.60 -9.23 -18.46
N THR A 96 -4.40 -9.34 -19.03
CA THR A 96 -4.20 -9.44 -20.48
C THR A 96 -4.82 -10.72 -21.04
N LEU A 97 -4.68 -11.85 -20.34
CA LEU A 97 -5.28 -13.12 -20.74
C LEU A 97 -6.81 -13.03 -20.74
N VAL A 98 -7.41 -12.47 -19.68
CA VAL A 98 -8.86 -12.29 -19.60
C VAL A 98 -9.36 -11.35 -20.70
N LEU A 99 -8.66 -10.23 -20.94
CA LEU A 99 -8.98 -9.31 -22.03
C LEU A 99 -8.87 -9.98 -23.40
N THR A 100 -7.84 -10.80 -23.62
CA THR A 100 -7.60 -11.50 -24.88
C THR A 100 -8.69 -12.54 -25.16
N VAL A 101 -8.96 -13.42 -24.19
CA VAL A 101 -10.00 -14.47 -24.30
C VAL A 101 -11.38 -13.83 -24.42
N GLY A 102 -11.68 -12.81 -23.60
CA GLY A 102 -12.94 -12.08 -23.65
C GLY A 102 -13.16 -11.42 -25.00
N SER A 103 -12.15 -10.74 -25.54
CA SER A 103 -12.26 -10.06 -26.85
C SER A 103 -12.40 -11.07 -28.01
N ALA A 104 -11.66 -12.17 -27.98
CA ALA A 104 -11.81 -13.24 -28.98
C ALA A 104 -13.21 -13.88 -28.92
N TYR A 105 -13.74 -14.11 -27.72
CA TYR A 105 -15.07 -14.67 -27.50
C TYR A 105 -16.20 -13.71 -27.88
N LEU A 106 -16.08 -12.42 -27.53
CA LEU A 106 -17.11 -11.41 -27.78
C LEU A 106 -17.17 -11.02 -29.26
N PHE A 107 -16.02 -10.77 -29.88
CA PHE A 107 -15.95 -10.19 -31.22
C PHE A 107 -15.60 -11.20 -32.32
N GLY A 108 -15.39 -12.48 -31.97
CA GLY A 108 -15.02 -13.52 -32.95
C GLY A 108 -13.67 -13.28 -33.64
N SER A 109 -12.81 -12.43 -33.05
CA SER A 109 -11.59 -11.97 -33.69
C SER A 109 -10.37 -12.80 -33.31
N ILE A 110 -9.80 -13.51 -34.28
CA ILE A 110 -8.53 -14.22 -34.12
C ILE A 110 -7.36 -13.23 -33.96
N ALA A 111 -7.46 -12.04 -34.56
CA ALA A 111 -6.41 -11.01 -34.47
C ALA A 111 -6.17 -10.56 -33.01
N SER A 112 -7.23 -10.48 -32.20
CA SER A 112 -7.14 -10.14 -30.77
C SER A 112 -6.18 -11.02 -29.97
N ILE A 113 -6.01 -12.28 -30.38
CA ILE A 113 -5.09 -13.25 -29.73
C ILE A 113 -3.64 -12.77 -29.80
N LEU A 114 -3.26 -12.03 -30.85
CA LEU A 114 -1.90 -11.54 -31.03
C LEU A 114 -1.76 -10.07 -30.63
N VAL A 115 -2.74 -9.24 -31.01
CA VAL A 115 -2.59 -7.79 -30.91
C VAL A 115 -2.76 -7.27 -29.46
N ILE A 116 -3.63 -7.90 -28.65
CA ILE A 116 -3.79 -7.52 -27.24
C ILE A 116 -2.52 -7.85 -26.42
N PRO A 117 -1.95 -9.07 -26.48
CA PRO A 117 -0.66 -9.34 -25.83
C PRO A 117 0.47 -8.47 -26.33
N MET A 118 0.52 -8.17 -27.64
CA MET A 118 1.52 -7.25 -28.19
C MET A 118 1.40 -5.86 -27.58
N ALA A 119 0.18 -5.31 -27.48
CA ALA A 119 -0.06 -4.01 -26.85
C ALA A 119 0.37 -4.01 -25.37
N ALA A 120 0.09 -5.09 -24.63
CA ALA A 120 0.50 -5.23 -23.23
C ALA A 120 2.03 -5.31 -23.08
N ILE A 121 2.72 -6.01 -24.00
CA ILE A 121 4.20 -6.07 -24.03
C ILE A 121 4.77 -4.68 -24.32
N LEU A 122 4.29 -3.98 -25.34
CA LEU A 122 4.76 -2.62 -25.66
C LEU A 122 4.52 -1.65 -24.50
N LEU A 123 3.36 -1.75 -23.84
CA LEU A 123 3.06 -0.97 -22.63
C LEU A 123 4.08 -1.25 -21.53
N ALA A 124 4.35 -2.52 -21.23
CA ALA A 124 5.29 -2.91 -20.19
C ALA A 124 6.72 -2.46 -20.49
N VAL A 125 7.20 -2.75 -21.69
CA VAL A 125 8.57 -2.48 -22.13
C VAL A 125 8.83 -0.96 -22.11
N THR A 126 7.92 -0.15 -22.68
CA THR A 126 8.08 1.32 -22.68
C THR A 126 7.98 1.91 -21.28
N ALA A 127 7.05 1.44 -20.43
CA ALA A 127 6.93 1.91 -19.05
C ALA A 127 8.19 1.60 -18.23
N VAL A 128 8.77 0.41 -18.42
CA VAL A 128 10.00 0.00 -17.76
C VAL A 128 11.20 0.83 -18.24
N VAL A 129 11.39 1.02 -19.56
CA VAL A 129 12.50 1.83 -20.07
C VAL A 129 12.44 3.25 -19.52
N VAL A 130 11.28 3.91 -19.64
CA VAL A 130 11.12 5.29 -19.15
C VAL A 130 11.28 5.37 -17.64
N GLY A 131 10.73 4.40 -16.90
CA GLY A 131 10.91 4.33 -15.45
C GLY A 131 12.37 4.08 -15.04
N MET A 132 13.13 3.30 -15.81
CA MET A 132 14.57 3.11 -15.57
C MET A 132 15.37 4.38 -15.79
N VAL A 133 15.13 5.11 -16.89
CA VAL A 133 15.77 6.42 -17.14
C VAL A 133 15.49 7.36 -15.98
N LEU A 134 14.22 7.57 -15.63
CA LEU A 134 13.86 8.46 -14.52
C LEU A 134 14.46 7.99 -13.18
N GLY A 135 14.48 6.68 -12.94
CA GLY A 135 15.01 6.10 -11.71
C GLY A 135 16.53 6.29 -11.57
N TYR A 136 17.29 6.06 -12.65
CA TYR A 136 18.74 6.29 -12.65
C TYR A 136 19.08 7.78 -12.62
N ALA A 137 18.33 8.64 -13.31
CA ALA A 137 18.46 10.09 -13.20
C ALA A 137 18.28 10.58 -11.75
N VAL A 138 17.25 10.09 -11.04
CA VAL A 138 17.05 10.38 -9.61
C VAL A 138 18.21 9.85 -8.76
N ALA A 139 18.66 8.63 -9.01
CA ALA A 139 19.77 8.04 -8.27
C ALA A 139 21.09 8.82 -8.48
N LEU A 140 21.35 9.27 -9.72
CA LEU A 140 22.47 10.14 -10.06
C LEU A 140 22.36 11.49 -9.37
N LEU A 141 21.18 12.10 -9.34
CA LEU A 141 20.96 13.37 -8.63
C LEU A 141 21.26 13.23 -7.13
N VAL A 142 20.83 12.13 -6.52
CA VAL A 142 21.14 11.80 -5.12
C VAL A 142 22.64 11.57 -4.92
N ALA A 143 23.32 10.92 -5.87
CA ALA A 143 24.75 10.62 -5.77
C ALA A 143 25.64 11.86 -5.99
N THR A 144 25.19 12.82 -6.80
CA THR A 144 26.01 13.97 -7.23
C THR A 144 25.71 15.25 -6.45
N SER A 145 24.51 15.39 -5.85
CA SER A 145 24.13 16.60 -5.11
C SER A 145 24.16 16.38 -3.59
N PRO A 146 25.03 17.10 -2.83
CA PRO A 146 25.07 17.00 -1.36
C PRO A 146 23.73 17.35 -0.70
N PHE A 147 23.02 18.34 -1.24
CA PHE A 147 21.72 18.78 -0.72
C PHE A 147 20.65 17.70 -0.87
N VAL A 148 20.57 17.07 -2.05
CA VAL A 148 19.61 16.01 -2.33
C VAL A 148 19.96 14.75 -1.54
N ALA A 149 21.25 14.41 -1.42
CA ALA A 149 21.70 13.31 -0.58
C ALA A 149 21.26 13.48 0.88
N ARG A 150 21.40 14.70 1.42
CA ARG A 150 21.02 15.06 2.79
C ARG A 150 19.50 14.97 3.03
N HIS A 151 18.69 15.36 2.03
CA HIS A 151 17.22 15.43 2.14
C HIS A 151 16.47 14.34 1.36
N LYS A 152 17.15 13.27 0.92
CA LYS A 152 16.60 12.26 0.01
C LYS A 152 15.26 11.66 0.47
N THR A 153 15.08 11.46 1.77
CA THR A 153 13.84 10.89 2.33
C THR A 153 12.68 11.87 2.26
N VAL A 154 12.94 13.16 2.54
CA VAL A 154 11.91 14.20 2.50
C VAL A 154 11.55 14.51 1.04
N LEU A 155 12.55 14.80 0.20
CA LEU A 155 12.33 15.12 -1.22
C LEU A 155 11.72 13.94 -1.97
N GLY A 156 12.21 12.73 -1.75
CA GLY A 156 11.66 11.51 -2.36
C GLY A 156 10.23 11.23 -1.89
N GLY A 157 9.94 11.43 -0.59
CA GLY A 157 8.60 11.30 -0.03
C GLY A 157 7.61 12.32 -0.61
N VAL A 158 8.00 13.60 -0.66
CA VAL A 158 7.19 14.68 -1.24
C VAL A 158 6.95 14.45 -2.73
N ALA A 159 7.98 14.08 -3.49
CA ALA A 159 7.84 13.77 -4.91
C ALA A 159 6.91 12.56 -5.15
N ALA A 160 7.01 11.52 -4.32
CA ALA A 160 6.13 10.36 -4.41
C ALA A 160 4.66 10.72 -4.11
N ILE A 161 4.43 11.51 -3.05
CA ILE A 161 3.09 11.98 -2.70
C ILE A 161 2.54 12.87 -3.82
N ALA A 162 3.32 13.80 -4.35
CA ALA A 162 2.91 14.67 -5.44
C ALA A 162 2.56 13.87 -6.71
N ALA A 163 3.41 12.92 -7.09
CA ALA A 163 3.16 12.05 -8.24
C ALA A 163 1.87 11.22 -8.05
N MET A 164 1.66 10.65 -6.85
CA MET A 164 0.45 9.91 -6.53
C MET A 164 -0.79 10.83 -6.50
N ALA A 165 -0.67 12.05 -5.98
CA ALA A 165 -1.76 13.02 -5.97
C ALA A 165 -2.17 13.41 -7.40
N VAL A 166 -1.20 13.68 -8.28
CA VAL A 166 -1.47 13.93 -9.71
C VAL A 166 -2.12 12.73 -10.37
N TYR A 167 -1.61 11.51 -10.10
CA TYR A 167 -2.22 10.28 -10.60
C TYR A 167 -3.68 10.14 -10.16
N LEU A 168 -3.99 10.40 -8.87
CA LEU A 168 -5.35 10.34 -8.34
C LEU A 168 -6.25 11.43 -8.94
N LEU A 169 -5.74 12.65 -9.15
CA LEU A 169 -6.50 13.75 -9.77
C LEU A 169 -6.97 13.40 -11.19
N VAL A 170 -6.12 12.70 -11.95
CA VAL A 170 -6.46 12.25 -13.31
C VAL A 170 -7.36 11.02 -13.29
N THR A 171 -7.11 10.10 -12.36
CA THR A 171 -7.88 8.85 -12.26
C THR A 171 -9.30 9.09 -11.75
N LEU A 172 -9.50 10.16 -10.98
CA LEU A 172 -10.77 10.57 -10.39
C LEU A 172 -11.20 11.92 -10.99
N PRO A 173 -11.85 11.93 -12.16
CA PRO A 173 -12.25 13.16 -12.87
C PRO A 173 -13.04 14.13 -11.99
N GLN A 174 -13.76 13.58 -11.01
CA GLN A 174 -14.61 14.33 -10.10
C GLN A 174 -13.82 15.17 -9.07
N VAL A 175 -12.53 14.86 -8.82
CA VAL A 175 -11.65 15.70 -7.97
C VAL A 175 -10.80 16.63 -8.80
N GLY A 176 -10.19 16.12 -9.87
CA GLY A 176 -9.21 16.88 -10.63
C GLY A 176 -9.82 17.84 -11.63
N GLY A 177 -11.09 17.66 -12.01
CA GLY A 177 -11.69 18.37 -13.13
C GLY A 177 -11.06 18.02 -14.49
N ILE A 178 -10.08 17.12 -14.51
CA ILE A 178 -9.40 16.63 -15.71
C ILE A 178 -10.06 15.31 -16.08
N ASP A 179 -10.82 15.31 -17.17
CA ASP A 179 -11.34 14.07 -17.74
C ASP A 179 -10.17 13.21 -18.28
N GLN A 180 -10.19 11.90 -18.03
CA GLN A 180 -9.23 10.98 -18.64
C GLN A 180 -9.27 11.05 -20.17
N ALA A 181 -10.42 11.40 -20.76
CA ALA A 181 -10.52 11.67 -22.20
C ALA A 181 -9.54 12.77 -22.66
N ALA A 182 -9.18 13.72 -21.80
CA ALA A 182 -8.19 14.75 -22.09
C ALA A 182 -6.78 14.17 -22.25
N LEU A 183 -6.51 12.92 -21.85
CA LEU A 183 -5.24 12.22 -22.12
C LEU A 183 -5.26 11.40 -23.40
N ALA A 184 -6.34 11.39 -24.16
CA ALA A 184 -6.43 10.64 -25.42
C ALA A 184 -5.44 11.11 -26.50
N TRP A 185 -4.91 12.33 -26.38
CA TRP A 185 -3.86 12.86 -27.27
C TRP A 185 -2.47 12.33 -26.94
N VAL A 186 -2.25 11.79 -25.73
CA VAL A 186 -0.96 11.23 -25.34
C VAL A 186 -0.68 9.98 -26.18
N PRO A 187 0.41 9.92 -26.96
CA PRO A 187 0.63 8.84 -27.92
C PRO A 187 0.62 7.44 -27.30
N ILE A 188 1.02 7.30 -26.04
CA ILE A 188 1.02 6.01 -25.36
C ILE A 188 -0.39 5.43 -25.19
N GLY A 189 -1.42 6.28 -25.13
CA GLY A 189 -2.82 5.87 -25.10
C GLY A 189 -3.29 5.21 -26.40
N TRP A 190 -2.56 5.41 -27.49
CA TRP A 190 -2.85 4.80 -28.80
C TRP A 190 -2.55 3.30 -28.84
N LEU A 191 -1.93 2.73 -27.80
CA LEU A 191 -1.90 1.28 -27.61
C LEU A 191 -3.32 0.68 -27.50
N ALA A 192 -4.31 1.47 -27.10
CA ALA A 192 -5.72 1.07 -27.17
C ALA A 192 -6.19 0.89 -28.61
N ASP A 193 -5.76 1.76 -29.55
CA ASP A 193 -6.08 1.62 -30.98
C ASP A 193 -5.44 0.38 -31.59
N LEU A 194 -4.26 -0.04 -31.11
CA LEU A 194 -3.64 -1.31 -31.46
C LEU A 194 -4.50 -2.48 -30.93
N ALA A 195 -4.84 -2.49 -29.64
CA ALA A 195 -5.55 -3.60 -29.00
C ALA A 195 -6.93 -3.94 -29.60
N VAL A 196 -7.58 -2.99 -30.27
CA VAL A 196 -8.91 -3.21 -30.89
C VAL A 196 -8.86 -3.64 -32.35
N ILE A 197 -7.68 -3.75 -32.96
CA ILE A 197 -7.55 -4.20 -34.35
C ILE A 197 -8.20 -5.57 -34.55
N GLY A 198 -9.11 -5.64 -35.52
CA GLY A 198 -9.84 -6.87 -35.85
C GLY A 198 -11.09 -7.10 -35.00
N THR A 199 -11.44 -6.22 -34.07
CA THR A 199 -12.72 -6.26 -33.33
C THR A 199 -13.79 -5.39 -34.02
N SER A 200 -15.03 -5.43 -33.52
CA SER A 200 -16.09 -4.51 -33.98
C SER A 200 -15.90 -3.06 -33.51
N VAL A 201 -14.90 -2.81 -32.64
CA VAL A 201 -14.56 -1.48 -32.13
C VAL A 201 -13.69 -0.74 -33.15
N GLN A 202 -14.16 0.39 -33.65
CA GLN A 202 -13.47 1.18 -34.67
C GLN A 202 -12.32 2.00 -34.03
N GLY A 203 -11.11 1.44 -34.12
CA GLY A 203 -9.84 2.11 -33.78
C GLY A 203 -9.16 2.78 -34.98
N SER A 204 -8.16 3.61 -34.72
CA SER A 204 -7.41 4.30 -35.77
C SER A 204 -6.12 3.56 -36.14
N LEU A 205 -6.05 3.05 -37.38
CA LEU A 205 -4.88 2.32 -37.87
C LEU A 205 -3.60 3.17 -37.90
N ILE A 206 -3.71 4.47 -38.19
CA ILE A 206 -2.56 5.37 -38.22
C ILE A 206 -1.98 5.58 -36.81
N ARG A 207 -2.85 5.65 -35.79
CA ARG A 207 -2.40 5.75 -34.39
C ARG A 207 -1.76 4.45 -33.92
N ALA A 208 -2.37 3.31 -34.26
CA ALA A 208 -1.86 1.99 -33.91
C ALA A 208 -0.46 1.71 -34.53
N THR A 209 -0.27 2.06 -35.80
CA THR A 209 1.04 1.92 -36.47
C THR A 209 2.06 2.90 -35.89
N SER A 210 1.67 4.16 -35.70
CA SER A 210 2.54 5.19 -35.11
C SER A 210 3.05 4.80 -33.72
N ILE A 211 2.19 4.22 -32.87
CA ILE A 211 2.62 3.84 -31.52
C ILE A 211 3.56 2.63 -31.52
N VAL A 212 3.42 1.68 -32.45
CA VAL A 212 4.38 0.57 -32.58
C VAL A 212 5.78 1.11 -32.90
N PHE A 213 5.90 1.99 -33.90
CA PHE A 213 7.19 2.61 -34.22
C PHE A 213 7.70 3.52 -33.09
N GLY A 214 6.81 4.29 -32.47
CA GLY A 214 7.14 5.13 -31.33
C GLY A 214 7.65 4.33 -30.13
N SER A 215 7.03 3.20 -29.81
CA SER A 215 7.49 2.29 -28.76
C SER A 215 8.87 1.72 -29.06
N VAL A 216 9.13 1.30 -30.29
CA VAL A 216 10.47 0.83 -30.70
C VAL A 216 11.51 1.95 -30.52
N ALA A 217 11.21 3.18 -30.96
CA ALA A 217 12.09 4.32 -30.78
C ALA A 217 12.36 4.63 -29.31
N ILE A 218 11.34 4.61 -28.45
CA ILE A 218 11.47 4.80 -26.99
C ILE A 218 12.40 3.74 -26.40
N VAL A 219 12.26 2.49 -26.81
CA VAL A 219 13.04 1.38 -26.26
C VAL A 219 14.50 1.45 -26.68
N VAL A 220 14.77 1.78 -27.95
CA VAL A 220 16.12 1.92 -28.46
C VAL A 220 16.82 3.14 -27.84
N LEU A 221 16.21 4.32 -27.91
CA LEU A 221 16.78 5.55 -27.39
C LEU A 221 16.90 5.52 -25.87
N GLY A 222 15.84 5.06 -25.20
CA GLY A 222 15.83 4.92 -23.75
C GLY A 222 16.81 3.86 -23.27
N GLY A 223 16.98 2.74 -23.99
CA GLY A 223 17.99 1.74 -23.66
C GLY A 223 19.42 2.31 -23.64
N VAL A 224 19.77 3.15 -24.64
CA VAL A 224 21.05 3.87 -24.68
C VAL A 224 21.19 4.84 -23.50
N LEU A 225 20.13 5.56 -23.15
CA LEU A 225 20.14 6.47 -22.00
C LEU A 225 20.30 5.73 -20.68
N VAL A 226 19.57 4.63 -20.47
CA VAL A 226 19.69 3.78 -19.29
C VAL A 226 21.11 3.24 -19.16
N GLU A 227 21.71 2.74 -20.25
CA GLU A 227 23.09 2.27 -20.24
C GLU A 227 24.07 3.38 -19.81
N ARG A 228 23.92 4.58 -20.38
CA ARG A 228 24.77 5.73 -20.07
C ARG A 228 24.62 6.17 -18.62
N GLU A 229 23.38 6.30 -18.13
CA GLU A 229 23.11 6.75 -16.76
C GLU A 229 23.52 5.72 -15.71
N ALA A 230 23.25 4.44 -15.95
CA ALA A 230 23.66 3.36 -15.07
C ALA A 230 25.19 3.26 -14.97
N THR A 231 25.89 3.31 -16.12
CA THR A 231 27.35 3.35 -16.16
C THR A 231 27.89 4.54 -15.38
N ARG A 232 27.34 5.74 -15.62
CA ARG A 232 27.74 6.94 -14.88
C ARG A 232 27.54 6.75 -13.37
N LEU A 233 26.40 6.19 -12.95
CA LEU A 233 26.08 6.00 -11.54
C LEU A 233 27.04 5.02 -10.86
N TRP A 234 27.34 3.90 -11.52
CA TRP A 234 28.16 2.82 -10.95
C TRP A 234 29.64 3.17 -10.87
N PHE A 235 30.12 4.05 -11.74
CA PHE A 235 31.53 4.48 -11.76
C PHE A 235 31.75 5.87 -11.16
N THR A 236 30.73 6.50 -10.58
CA THR A 236 30.89 7.78 -9.85
C THR A 236 31.01 7.50 -8.36
N ASP A 237 32.05 8.05 -7.73
CA ASP A 237 32.13 8.08 -6.26
C ASP A 237 31.04 9.01 -5.71
N PRO A 238 30.09 8.49 -4.91
CA PRO A 238 28.99 9.29 -4.41
C PRO A 238 29.49 10.34 -3.43
N VAL A 239 28.91 11.54 -3.48
CA VAL A 239 29.15 12.58 -2.48
C VAL A 239 28.70 12.04 -1.11
N SER A 240 29.66 11.87 -0.20
CA SER A 240 29.41 11.56 1.20
C SER A 240 28.53 12.66 1.79
N GLY A 241 27.23 12.40 1.96
CA GLY A 241 26.32 13.30 2.67
C GLY A 241 26.54 13.31 4.19
N HIS A 242 27.42 12.43 4.69
CA HIS A 242 28.12 12.66 5.94
C HIS A 242 29.25 13.61 5.60
N GLU A 243 29.28 14.78 6.24
CA GLU A 243 30.56 15.39 6.55
C GLU A 243 31.47 14.25 7.01
N GLU A 244 32.55 14.02 6.27
CA GLU A 244 33.77 13.62 6.95
C GLU A 244 33.91 14.67 8.04
N THR A 245 33.48 14.32 9.24
CA THR A 245 34.03 14.90 10.44
C THR A 245 35.49 14.52 10.33
N THR A 246 36.25 15.36 9.62
CA THR A 246 37.69 15.44 9.73
C THR A 246 37.94 15.33 11.20
N LEU A 247 38.53 14.20 11.59
CA LEU A 247 39.06 13.97 12.91
C LEU A 247 40.26 14.92 13.08
N GLU A 248 40.02 16.23 13.03
CA GLU A 248 40.89 17.19 13.68
C GLU A 248 40.59 17.09 15.17
N SER A 249 41.26 16.10 15.75
CA SER A 249 41.40 15.91 17.18
C SER A 249 42.27 17.05 17.69
N THR A 250 41.68 18.23 17.85
CA THR A 250 42.30 19.37 18.53
C THR A 250 41.21 20.28 19.08
N GLY A 251 40.93 20.15 20.37
CA GLY A 251 40.02 21.07 21.06
C GLY A 251 39.48 20.50 22.36
N SER A 252 40.28 20.58 23.42
CA SER A 252 39.86 20.41 24.80
C SER A 252 38.57 21.20 25.12
N GLY A 253 37.48 20.51 25.43
CA GLY A 253 36.23 21.13 25.88
C GLY A 253 35.27 20.08 26.41
N THR A 254 35.08 20.06 27.73
CA THR A 254 33.99 19.45 28.52
C THR A 254 33.18 18.33 27.84
N GLU A 255 33.35 17.10 28.34
CA GLU A 255 32.56 15.90 28.00
C GLU A 255 31.06 16.07 28.37
N GLU A 256 30.31 16.85 27.60
CA GLU A 256 28.88 16.61 27.46
C GLU A 256 28.74 15.32 26.63
N THR A 257 28.40 14.23 27.31
CA THR A 257 28.06 12.93 26.70
C THR A 257 26.91 13.10 25.70
N THR A 258 27.26 13.45 24.47
CA THR A 258 26.32 13.73 23.39
C THR A 258 25.57 12.44 23.10
N ASP A 259 24.25 12.48 23.25
CA ASP A 259 23.41 11.31 23.08
C ASP A 259 23.22 11.00 21.58
N TRP A 260 24.24 10.36 20.99
CA TRP A 260 24.34 10.09 19.55
C TRP A 260 23.07 9.45 18.95
N LEU A 261 22.39 8.59 19.71
CA LEU A 261 21.17 7.92 19.26
C LEU A 261 19.96 8.87 19.29
N ALA A 262 19.88 9.76 20.27
CA ALA A 262 18.87 10.81 20.31
C ALA A 262 19.09 11.83 19.17
N ASP A 263 20.34 12.16 18.88
CA ASP A 263 20.69 13.09 17.80
C ASP A 263 20.41 12.48 16.41
N SER A 264 20.64 11.17 16.25
CA SER A 264 20.38 10.42 15.01
C SER A 264 18.91 10.39 14.59
N ILE A 265 17.97 10.59 15.53
CA ILE A 265 16.52 10.61 15.22
C ILE A 265 15.96 12.01 15.01
N ARG A 266 16.73 13.08 15.22
CA ARG A 266 16.26 14.46 14.99
C ARG A 266 15.76 14.64 13.55
N PRO A 267 14.63 15.35 13.33
CA PRO A 267 13.92 16.21 14.29
C PRO A 267 12.90 15.50 15.20
N LEU A 268 12.75 14.17 15.11
CA LEU A 268 11.80 13.44 15.95
C LEU A 268 12.32 13.38 17.38
N VAL A 269 11.56 13.93 18.33
CA VAL A 269 11.92 13.97 19.75
C VAL A 269 11.01 13.05 20.55
N LEU A 270 11.62 12.22 21.41
CA LEU A 270 10.90 11.39 22.38
C LEU A 270 10.94 12.05 23.76
N PRO A 271 9.84 12.01 24.54
CA PRO A 271 9.78 12.65 25.85
C PRO A 271 10.88 12.16 26.81
N SER A 272 11.56 13.10 27.48
CA SER A 272 12.65 12.81 28.43
C SER A 272 12.17 12.08 29.70
N LYS A 273 10.88 12.22 30.05
CA LYS A 273 10.22 11.55 31.18
C LYS A 273 10.15 10.02 31.05
N ILE A 274 10.35 9.49 29.85
CA ILE A 274 10.37 8.04 29.61
C ILE A 274 11.68 7.46 30.15
N PRO A 275 11.66 6.38 30.94
CA PRO A 275 12.88 5.75 31.45
C PRO A 275 13.84 5.37 30.33
N ARG A 276 15.14 5.57 30.59
CA ARG A 276 16.21 5.43 29.58
C ARG A 276 16.14 4.12 28.78
N PRO A 277 15.98 2.92 29.40
CA PRO A 277 15.95 1.66 28.64
C PRO A 277 14.82 1.58 27.61
N MET A 278 13.61 2.00 27.99
CA MET A 278 12.45 2.04 27.07
C MET A 278 12.67 3.07 25.97
N ARG A 279 13.22 4.24 26.32
CA ARG A 279 13.53 5.29 25.35
C ARG A 279 14.57 4.86 24.33
N ARG A 280 15.58 4.06 24.71
CA ARG A 280 16.59 3.52 23.80
C ARG A 280 15.99 2.59 22.76
N VAL A 281 15.14 1.65 23.18
CA VAL A 281 14.41 0.76 22.26
C VAL A 281 13.52 1.57 21.30
N ALA A 282 12.82 2.59 21.81
CA ALA A 282 12.00 3.48 21.00
C ALA A 282 12.82 4.27 19.96
N GLN A 283 13.93 4.89 20.36
CA GLN A 283 14.83 5.62 19.46
C GLN A 283 15.42 4.69 18.40
N TRP A 284 15.80 3.48 18.79
CA TRP A 284 16.34 2.46 17.89
C TRP A 284 15.30 2.02 16.84
N SER A 285 14.06 1.75 17.25
CA SER A 285 12.96 1.42 16.34
C SER A 285 12.72 2.55 15.32
N VAL A 286 12.66 3.81 15.78
CA VAL A 286 12.51 4.99 14.90
C VAL A 286 13.68 5.10 13.92
N LEU A 287 14.92 4.93 14.41
CA LEU A 287 16.11 5.01 13.58
C LEU A 287 16.14 3.91 12.51
N LYS A 288 15.78 2.66 12.85
CA LYS A 288 15.66 1.56 11.88
C LYS A 288 14.65 1.91 10.79
N THR A 289 13.44 2.32 11.16
CA THR A 289 12.39 2.69 10.21
C THR A 289 12.81 3.86 9.31
N ARG A 290 13.54 4.85 9.85
CA ARG A 290 14.07 5.98 9.07
C ARG A 290 15.17 5.57 8.11
N ARG A 291 16.10 4.70 8.53
CA ARG A 291 17.23 4.25 7.70
C ARG A 291 16.81 3.26 6.62
N ASP A 292 15.77 2.46 6.86
CA ASP A 292 15.24 1.48 5.92
C ASP A 292 13.71 1.61 5.75
N PRO A 293 13.23 2.69 5.10
CA PRO A 293 11.80 2.92 4.90
C PRO A 293 11.14 1.90 3.98
N ARG A 294 11.92 1.11 3.23
CA ARG A 294 11.41 0.03 2.36
C ARG A 294 10.65 -1.02 3.16
N ARG A 295 10.94 -1.16 4.46
CA ARG A 295 10.20 -2.00 5.40
C ARG A 295 8.71 -1.62 5.47
N LEU A 296 8.35 -0.37 5.18
CA LEU A 296 6.97 0.12 5.21
C LEU A 296 6.21 -0.09 3.88
N ASN A 297 6.85 -0.63 2.85
CA ASN A 297 6.20 -0.81 1.55
C ASN A 297 4.95 -1.69 1.61
N PHE A 298 4.83 -2.57 2.61
CA PHE A 298 3.62 -3.38 2.82
C PHE A 298 2.39 -2.52 3.19
N LEU A 299 2.60 -1.30 3.71
CA LEU A 299 1.53 -0.37 4.05
C LEU A 299 1.03 0.42 2.84
N LEU A 300 1.89 0.66 1.84
CA LEU A 300 1.57 1.49 0.69
C LEU A 300 0.34 0.98 -0.06
N LEU A 301 0.31 -0.30 -0.39
CA LEU A 301 -0.78 -0.86 -1.19
C LEU A 301 -2.15 -0.77 -0.49
N PRO A 302 -2.32 -1.21 0.77
CA PRO A 302 -3.58 -1.03 1.48
C PRO A 302 -3.97 0.44 1.68
N VAL A 303 -3.01 1.32 2.00
CA VAL A 303 -3.31 2.75 2.19
C VAL A 303 -3.80 3.38 0.88
N VAL A 304 -3.14 3.10 -0.25
CA VAL A 304 -3.57 3.61 -1.56
C VAL A 304 -4.93 3.04 -1.94
N MET A 305 -5.14 1.73 -1.76
CA MET A 305 -6.41 1.08 -2.07
C MET A 305 -7.56 1.67 -1.23
N LEU A 306 -7.42 1.69 0.09
CA LEU A 306 -8.45 2.24 0.98
C LEU A 306 -8.66 3.74 0.74
N GLY A 307 -7.57 4.50 0.62
CA GLY A 307 -7.62 5.92 0.30
C GLY A 307 -8.40 6.19 -0.98
N SER A 308 -8.14 5.40 -2.04
CA SER A 308 -8.88 5.54 -3.30
C SER A 308 -10.38 5.24 -3.15
N VAL A 309 -10.75 4.23 -2.36
CA VAL A 309 -12.15 3.90 -2.07
C VAL A 309 -12.84 5.05 -1.33
N PHE A 310 -12.24 5.55 -0.24
CA PHE A 310 -12.83 6.65 0.54
C PHE A 310 -12.95 7.94 -0.25
N ILE A 311 -11.93 8.27 -1.06
CA ILE A 311 -11.96 9.44 -1.92
C ILE A 311 -13.07 9.28 -2.96
N SER A 312 -13.12 8.15 -3.67
CA SER A 312 -14.17 7.88 -4.67
C SER A 312 -15.57 7.97 -4.07
N SER A 313 -15.81 7.32 -2.93
CA SER A 313 -17.10 7.34 -2.24
C SER A 313 -17.47 8.73 -1.72
N GLY A 314 -16.50 9.48 -1.18
CA GLY A 314 -16.72 10.82 -0.66
C GLY A 314 -17.11 11.82 -1.75
N ILE A 315 -16.60 11.63 -2.97
CA ILE A 315 -17.02 12.47 -4.10
C ILE A 315 -18.41 12.07 -4.60
N GLN A 316 -18.69 10.76 -4.70
CA GLN A 316 -20.02 10.28 -5.10
C GLN A 316 -21.11 10.76 -4.14
N SER A 317 -20.80 10.89 -2.85
CA SER A 317 -21.72 11.43 -1.85
C SER A 317 -21.79 12.97 -1.82
N GLY A 318 -21.01 13.67 -2.66
CA GLY A 318 -20.95 15.14 -2.70
C GLY A 318 -20.22 15.79 -1.53
N SER A 319 -19.58 15.00 -0.64
CA SER A 319 -18.86 15.53 0.52
C SER A 319 -17.67 14.64 0.89
N LEU A 320 -16.50 14.93 0.32
CA LEU A 320 -15.25 14.22 0.63
C LEU A 320 -14.91 14.30 2.12
N TRP A 321 -15.09 15.48 2.72
CA TRP A 321 -14.74 15.74 4.12
C TRP A 321 -15.61 14.94 5.10
N SER A 322 -16.85 14.61 4.73
CA SER A 322 -17.72 13.76 5.54
C SER A 322 -17.16 12.34 5.72
N LEU A 323 -16.50 11.80 4.71
CA LEU A 323 -15.95 10.44 4.75
C LEU A 323 -14.53 10.38 5.30
N LEU A 324 -13.74 11.45 5.14
CA LEU A 324 -12.33 11.46 5.53
C LEU A 324 -12.13 11.36 7.05
N GLY A 325 -12.94 12.03 7.88
CA GLY A 325 -12.81 11.96 9.33
C GLY A 325 -12.96 10.55 9.90
N PRO A 326 -14.07 9.86 9.60
CA PRO A 326 -14.29 8.47 10.02
C PRO A 326 -13.24 7.51 9.44
N ALA A 327 -12.83 7.73 8.18
CA ALA A 327 -11.78 6.94 7.55
C ALA A 327 -10.42 7.10 8.25
N CYS A 328 -10.05 8.34 8.63
CA CYS A 328 -8.84 8.62 9.41
C CYS A 328 -8.87 7.87 10.75
N ALA A 329 -9.99 7.92 11.47
CA ALA A 329 -10.17 7.25 12.75
C ALA A 329 -10.14 5.71 12.65
N ALA A 330 -10.41 5.13 11.48
CA ALA A 330 -10.40 3.67 11.28
C ALA A 330 -9.08 3.13 10.71
N VAL A 331 -8.43 3.87 9.81
CA VAL A 331 -7.28 3.38 9.02
C VAL A 331 -5.94 3.87 9.57
N LEU A 332 -5.82 5.14 9.96
CA LEU A 332 -4.54 5.68 10.45
C LEU A 332 -4.03 5.01 11.74
N PRO A 333 -4.88 4.59 12.70
CA PRO A 333 -4.44 3.78 13.84
C PRO A 333 -3.65 2.53 13.45
N TRP A 334 -4.14 1.81 12.44
CA TRP A 334 -3.45 0.63 11.92
C TRP A 334 -2.08 0.99 11.37
N VAL A 335 -1.97 2.05 10.58
CA VAL A 335 -0.68 2.54 10.05
C VAL A 335 0.27 2.89 11.20
N ALA A 336 -0.23 3.60 12.21
CA ALA A 336 0.54 4.01 13.39
C ALA A 336 1.10 2.81 14.18
N GLY A 337 0.28 1.78 14.42
CA GLY A 337 0.72 0.55 15.07
C GLY A 337 1.70 -0.26 14.21
N ALA A 338 1.41 -0.38 12.92
CA ALA A 338 2.16 -1.23 12.01
C ALA A 338 3.57 -0.71 11.68
N THR A 339 3.81 0.58 11.83
CA THR A 339 5.05 1.26 11.39
C THR A 339 6.29 0.84 12.19
N PHE A 340 6.15 0.50 13.48
CA PHE A 340 7.30 0.38 14.39
C PHE A 340 7.51 -1.02 14.98
N ALA A 341 6.49 -1.89 14.96
CA ALA A 341 6.50 -3.12 15.75
C ALA A 341 5.86 -4.34 15.05
N MET A 342 5.89 -4.40 13.71
CA MET A 342 5.27 -5.50 12.95
C MET A 342 6.09 -6.78 12.85
N ASN A 343 7.40 -6.72 13.05
CA ASN A 343 8.25 -7.92 13.08
C ASN A 343 9.37 -7.79 14.13
N PRO A 344 9.06 -7.61 15.44
CA PRO A 344 10.07 -7.25 16.44
C PRO A 344 11.28 -8.20 16.48
N PHE A 345 11.04 -9.51 16.52
CA PHE A 345 12.12 -10.50 16.58
C PHE A 345 12.93 -10.56 15.28
N GLY A 346 12.27 -10.46 14.13
CA GLY A 346 12.98 -10.41 12.85
C GLY A 346 13.80 -9.14 12.69
N ASP A 347 13.31 -8.02 13.21
CA ASP A 347 14.00 -6.73 13.15
C ASP A 347 15.23 -6.65 14.06
N GLU A 348 15.34 -7.49 15.09
CA GLU A 348 16.59 -7.64 15.87
C GLU A 348 17.62 -8.54 15.18
N GLY A 349 17.20 -9.53 14.40
CA GLY A 349 18.12 -10.41 13.66
C GLY A 349 19.20 -11.02 14.55
N ALA A 350 20.47 -10.82 14.20
CA ALA A 350 21.62 -11.40 14.92
C ALA A 350 21.78 -10.91 16.37
N VAL A 351 21.24 -9.74 16.73
CA VAL A 351 21.34 -9.21 18.11
C VAL A 351 20.22 -9.70 19.02
N LEU A 352 19.25 -10.46 18.49
CA LEU A 352 18.10 -10.95 19.26
C LEU A 352 18.49 -11.71 20.54
N PRO A 353 19.48 -12.63 20.55
CA PRO A 353 19.87 -13.33 21.78
C PRO A 353 20.34 -12.36 22.88
N VAL A 354 21.12 -11.35 22.51
CA VAL A 354 21.58 -10.32 23.45
C VAL A 354 20.41 -9.49 23.97
N THR A 355 19.46 -9.11 23.11
CA THR A 355 18.27 -8.36 23.50
C THR A 355 17.40 -9.15 24.49
N LEU A 356 17.21 -10.45 24.28
CA LEU A 356 16.44 -11.33 25.17
C LEU A 356 17.08 -11.47 26.56
N LEU A 357 18.42 -11.48 26.63
CA LEU A 357 19.17 -11.62 27.88
C LEU A 357 19.33 -10.30 28.64
N SER A 358 19.37 -9.17 27.93
CA SER A 358 19.73 -7.86 28.51
C SER A 358 18.55 -7.00 28.94
N LEU A 359 17.34 -7.26 28.43
CA LEU A 359 16.16 -6.43 28.69
C LEU A 359 14.99 -7.26 29.24
N PRO A 360 14.27 -6.77 30.27
CA PRO A 360 13.00 -7.36 30.64
C PRO A 360 11.96 -7.12 29.54
N GLY A 361 11.09 -8.10 29.28
CA GLY A 361 10.13 -8.05 28.18
C GLY A 361 9.20 -6.84 28.24
N SER A 362 8.80 -6.41 29.44
CA SER A 362 8.01 -5.20 29.64
C SER A 362 8.69 -3.93 29.14
N THR A 363 10.02 -3.80 29.32
CA THR A 363 10.79 -2.66 28.84
C THR A 363 10.91 -2.68 27.33
N TYR A 364 11.16 -3.85 26.74
CA TYR A 364 11.26 -3.99 25.29
C TYR A 364 9.93 -3.66 24.60
N VAL A 365 8.82 -4.28 25.05
CA VAL A 365 7.48 -4.07 24.47
C VAL A 365 7.04 -2.61 24.60
N ARG A 366 7.18 -2.00 25.80
CA ARG A 366 6.85 -0.57 25.99
C ARG A 366 7.70 0.32 25.11
N GLY A 367 9.00 0.00 24.98
CA GLY A 367 9.92 0.66 24.07
C GLY A 367 9.43 0.66 22.62
N LEU A 368 8.95 -0.47 22.12
CA LEU A 368 8.37 -0.59 20.78
C LEU A 368 7.05 0.17 20.61
N MET A 369 6.24 0.26 21.67
CA MET A 369 4.95 0.95 21.65
C MET A 369 5.11 2.49 21.66
N ILE A 370 6.14 3.02 22.31
CA ILE A 370 6.31 4.47 22.51
C ILE A 370 6.27 5.29 21.22
N PRO A 371 6.98 4.94 20.13
CA PRO A 371 6.91 5.71 18.88
C PRO A 371 5.50 5.76 18.29
N GLY A 372 4.78 4.63 18.32
CA GLY A 372 3.39 4.56 17.86
C GLY A 372 2.44 5.38 18.74
N ILE A 373 2.68 5.44 20.05
CA ILE A 373 1.92 6.29 20.98
C ILE A 373 2.22 7.76 20.70
N VAL A 374 3.49 8.18 20.74
CA VAL A 374 3.88 9.59 20.65
C VAL A 374 3.54 10.18 19.28
N PHE A 375 3.94 9.52 18.19
CA PHE A 375 3.73 10.06 16.85
C PHE A 375 2.36 9.65 16.29
N GLY A 376 1.94 8.42 16.54
CA GLY A 376 0.67 7.90 16.03
C GLY A 376 -0.55 8.55 16.66
N LEU A 377 -0.61 8.71 17.99
CA LEU A 377 -1.76 9.39 18.62
C LEU A 377 -1.87 10.83 18.14
N THR A 378 -0.76 11.58 18.11
CA THR A 378 -0.75 12.96 17.63
C THR A 378 -1.19 13.03 16.17
N LEU A 379 -0.66 12.19 15.29
CA LEU A 379 -1.05 12.17 13.88
C LEU A 379 -2.54 11.82 13.71
N VAL A 380 -3.02 10.74 14.33
CA VAL A 380 -4.40 10.26 14.19
C VAL A 380 -5.38 11.28 14.74
N THR A 381 -5.14 11.82 15.95
CA THR A 381 -6.05 12.79 16.57
C THR A 381 -6.13 14.09 15.81
N LEU A 382 -4.99 14.65 15.37
CA LEU A 382 -4.97 15.89 14.61
C LEU A 382 -5.65 15.72 13.25
N THR A 383 -5.27 14.69 12.49
CA THR A 383 -5.85 14.45 11.16
C THR A 383 -7.35 14.17 11.23
N THR A 384 -7.78 13.33 12.18
CA THR A 384 -9.20 13.05 12.43
C THR A 384 -9.95 14.30 12.87
N GLY A 385 -9.41 15.08 13.81
CA GLY A 385 -10.04 16.32 14.28
C GLY A 385 -10.20 17.35 13.18
N ILE A 386 -9.14 17.59 12.40
CA ILE A 386 -9.14 18.55 11.28
C ILE A 386 -10.17 18.14 10.21
N THR A 387 -10.17 16.87 9.81
CA THR A 387 -11.08 16.38 8.78
C THR A 387 -12.53 16.36 9.25
N MET A 388 -12.80 15.99 10.51
CA MET A 388 -14.13 16.07 11.10
C MET A 388 -14.63 17.51 11.21
N PHE A 389 -13.75 18.47 11.55
CA PHE A 389 -14.09 19.88 11.57
C PHE A 389 -14.40 20.41 10.17
N ALA A 390 -13.58 20.06 9.16
CA ALA A 390 -13.81 20.41 7.76
C ALA A 390 -15.09 19.77 7.19
N GLY A 391 -15.51 18.62 7.73
CA GLY A 391 -16.77 17.94 7.39
C GLY A 391 -18.02 18.56 8.02
N SER A 392 -17.90 19.66 8.76
CA SER A 392 -19.02 20.37 9.41
C SER A 392 -19.84 19.51 10.38
N TYR A 393 -19.21 18.55 11.04
CA TYR A 393 -19.87 17.73 12.06
C TYR A 393 -20.12 18.49 13.36
N GLY A 394 -21.21 18.14 14.05
CA GLY A 394 -21.50 18.66 15.39
C GLY A 394 -20.42 18.27 16.41
N PRO A 395 -20.16 19.10 17.44
CA PRO A 395 -19.01 18.95 18.34
C PRO A 395 -18.99 17.58 19.06
N VAL A 396 -20.16 17.06 19.46
CA VAL A 396 -20.28 15.76 20.12
C VAL A 396 -19.79 14.62 19.21
N THR A 397 -20.12 14.65 17.92
CA THR A 397 -19.68 13.66 16.94
C THR A 397 -18.18 13.78 16.68
N VAL A 398 -17.65 15.00 16.62
CA VAL A 398 -16.20 15.24 16.50
C VAL A 398 -15.44 14.61 17.68
N TYR A 399 -15.85 14.89 18.91
CA TYR A 399 -15.21 14.29 20.09
C TYR A 399 -15.37 12.77 20.12
N GLY A 400 -16.53 12.25 19.71
CA GLY A 400 -16.76 10.82 19.60
C GLY A 400 -15.78 10.15 18.64
N ILE A 401 -15.62 10.68 17.42
CA ILE A 401 -14.73 10.13 16.39
C ILE A 401 -13.24 10.29 16.74
N VAL A 402 -12.84 11.41 17.34
CA VAL A 402 -11.50 11.56 17.90
C VAL A 402 -11.24 10.53 19.01
N GLY A 403 -12.23 10.28 19.88
CA GLY A 403 -12.19 9.23 20.88
C GLY A 403 -12.02 7.83 20.28
N VAL A 404 -12.70 7.54 19.16
CA VAL A 404 -12.50 6.30 18.40
C VAL A 404 -11.07 6.19 17.91
N GLY A 405 -10.52 7.25 17.32
CA GLY A 405 -9.14 7.31 16.85
C GLY A 405 -8.11 7.10 17.98
N LEU A 406 -8.34 7.68 19.16
CA LEU A 406 -7.52 7.47 20.35
C LEU A 406 -7.50 6.01 20.78
N LEU A 407 -8.68 5.42 21.02
CA LEU A 407 -8.80 4.03 21.47
C LEU A 407 -8.17 3.07 20.46
N SER A 408 -8.56 3.20 19.19
CA SER A 408 -8.07 2.32 18.12
C SER A 408 -6.55 2.44 17.94
N THR A 409 -5.95 3.61 18.16
CA THR A 409 -4.49 3.77 18.12
C THR A 409 -3.83 3.01 19.26
N LEU A 410 -4.37 3.08 20.47
CA LEU A 410 -3.85 2.30 21.61
C LEU A 410 -3.96 0.79 21.35
N VAL A 411 -5.10 0.34 20.81
CA VAL A 411 -5.30 -1.06 20.40
C VAL A 411 -4.30 -1.47 19.32
N ALA A 412 -4.11 -0.64 18.30
CA ALA A 412 -3.19 -0.93 17.21
C ALA A 412 -1.73 -1.02 17.69
N VAL A 413 -1.30 -0.06 18.50
CA VAL A 413 0.06 -0.05 19.02
C VAL A 413 0.33 -1.22 19.98
N ALA A 414 -0.67 -1.68 20.73
CA ALA A 414 -0.53 -2.85 21.62
C ALA A 414 -0.58 -4.19 20.85
N THR A 415 -1.45 -4.30 19.84
CA THR A 415 -1.60 -5.52 19.03
C THR A 415 -0.43 -5.75 18.09
N ALA A 416 0.20 -4.68 17.59
CA ALA A 416 1.29 -4.78 16.63
C ALA A 416 2.46 -5.68 17.10
N PRO A 417 3.13 -5.40 18.24
CA PRO A 417 4.20 -6.25 18.76
C PRO A 417 3.69 -7.66 19.13
N ALA A 418 2.45 -7.78 19.60
CA ALA A 418 1.86 -9.07 19.99
C ALA A 418 1.73 -10.01 18.78
N VAL A 419 1.09 -9.55 17.70
CA VAL A 419 0.92 -10.33 16.47
C VAL A 419 2.28 -10.57 15.79
N GLY A 420 3.16 -9.54 15.78
CA GLY A 420 4.49 -9.63 15.20
C GLY A 420 5.40 -10.68 15.87
N MET A 421 5.36 -10.80 17.19
CA MET A 421 6.14 -11.80 17.94
C MET A 421 5.56 -13.23 17.89
N TRP A 422 4.27 -13.36 17.59
CA TRP A 422 3.63 -14.67 17.39
C TRP A 422 3.94 -15.26 16.02
N PHE A 423 4.05 -14.42 15.00
CA PHE A 423 4.37 -14.83 13.64
C PHE A 423 5.66 -14.18 13.15
N PRO A 424 6.79 -14.37 13.86
CA PRO A 424 8.03 -13.72 13.51
C PRO A 424 8.54 -14.25 12.18
N ARG A 425 9.24 -13.39 11.46
CA ARG A 425 9.93 -13.76 10.24
C ARG A 425 11.40 -13.46 10.43
N PHE A 426 12.22 -14.50 10.35
CA PHE A 426 13.67 -14.43 10.55
C PHE A 426 14.42 -14.50 9.23
N SER A 427 13.87 -15.21 8.25
CA SER A 427 14.42 -15.25 6.91
C SER A 427 14.06 -13.97 6.17
N ALA A 428 15.09 -13.24 5.75
CA ALA A 428 14.95 -12.32 4.66
C ALA A 428 14.37 -13.07 3.46
N ILE A 429 13.30 -12.54 2.89
CA ILE A 429 12.98 -12.91 1.52
C ILE A 429 13.50 -11.76 0.70
N SER A 430 14.37 -12.07 -0.25
CA SER A 430 14.71 -11.12 -1.30
C SER A 430 13.42 -10.81 -2.07
N ILE A 431 12.74 -9.70 -1.74
CA ILE A 431 11.60 -9.23 -2.55
C ILE A 431 12.19 -8.62 -3.82
N GLY A 432 12.48 -9.47 -4.80
CA GLY A 432 13.34 -9.11 -5.92
C GLY A 432 14.82 -9.06 -5.53
N GLN A 433 15.59 -8.17 -6.15
CA GLN A 433 17.05 -8.04 -6.01
C GLN A 433 17.45 -6.84 -5.14
N SER A 434 16.97 -6.79 -3.89
CA SER A 434 17.39 -5.78 -2.92
C SER A 434 17.83 -6.48 -1.65
N ARG A 435 18.91 -5.97 -1.03
CA ARG A 435 19.42 -6.33 0.30
C ARG A 435 18.29 -6.74 1.25
N GLU A 436 18.58 -7.77 2.04
CA GLU A 436 17.72 -8.43 3.02
C GLU A 436 16.82 -7.47 3.79
N VAL A 437 15.60 -7.24 3.27
CA VAL A 437 14.52 -6.66 4.05
C VAL A 437 13.70 -7.83 4.57
N ILE A 438 13.36 -7.79 5.85
CA ILE A 438 12.55 -8.82 6.51
C ILE A 438 11.16 -8.24 6.76
N PRO A 439 10.33 -8.01 5.72
CA PRO A 439 9.01 -7.44 5.92
C PRO A 439 8.13 -8.42 6.70
N PRO A 440 7.14 -7.92 7.46
CA PRO A 440 6.22 -8.80 8.18
C PRO A 440 5.53 -9.78 7.23
N ARG A 441 5.08 -10.92 7.77
CA ARG A 441 4.29 -11.85 6.96
C ARG A 441 2.98 -11.17 6.58
N LEU A 442 2.50 -11.39 5.35
CA LEU A 442 1.20 -10.86 4.90
C LEU A 442 0.06 -11.25 5.85
N PHE A 443 0.12 -12.45 6.42
CA PHE A 443 -0.82 -12.93 7.42
C PHE A 443 -0.79 -12.09 8.71
N THR A 444 0.40 -11.78 9.24
CA THR A 444 0.61 -10.89 10.39
C THR A 444 0.00 -9.52 10.14
N THR A 445 0.31 -8.92 8.98
CA THR A 445 -0.25 -7.63 8.57
C THR A 445 -1.77 -7.68 8.44
N GLY A 446 -2.31 -8.75 7.84
CA GLY A 446 -3.76 -8.94 7.65
C GLY A 446 -4.52 -9.09 8.96
N ILE A 447 -4.03 -9.90 9.90
CA ILE A 447 -4.62 -10.03 11.24
C ILE A 447 -4.62 -8.67 11.94
N HIS A 448 -3.48 -7.98 11.93
CA HIS A 448 -3.37 -6.67 12.57
C HIS A 448 -4.36 -5.67 11.94
N PHE A 449 -4.40 -5.60 10.60
CA PHE A 449 -5.33 -4.74 9.86
C PHE A 449 -6.80 -5.01 10.22
N ILE A 450 -7.24 -6.26 10.13
CA ILE A 450 -8.64 -6.62 10.40
C ILE A 450 -9.00 -6.35 11.87
N SER A 451 -8.13 -6.75 12.79
CA SER A 451 -8.39 -6.60 14.24
C SER A 451 -8.42 -5.14 14.71
N THR A 452 -7.77 -4.21 14.01
CA THR A 452 -7.80 -2.79 14.36
C THR A 452 -8.84 -2.02 13.56
N THR A 453 -8.89 -2.18 12.24
CA THR A 453 -9.66 -1.31 11.35
C THR A 453 -11.14 -1.68 11.30
N VAL A 454 -11.51 -2.97 11.40
CA VAL A 454 -12.92 -3.37 11.38
C VAL A 454 -13.66 -2.89 12.64
N PRO A 455 -13.15 -3.13 13.87
CA PRO A 455 -13.82 -2.61 15.07
C PRO A 455 -13.82 -1.08 15.13
N ALA A 456 -12.74 -0.42 14.72
CA ALA A 456 -12.67 1.04 14.69
C ALA A 456 -13.66 1.64 13.68
N GLY A 457 -13.75 1.07 12.48
CA GLY A 457 -14.72 1.48 11.46
C GLY A 457 -16.16 1.27 11.90
N PHE A 458 -16.45 0.14 12.55
CA PHE A 458 -17.79 -0.13 13.09
C PHE A 458 -18.14 0.81 14.26
N LEU A 459 -17.20 1.13 15.15
CA LEU A 459 -17.39 2.09 16.23
C LEU A 459 -17.58 3.52 15.68
N ALA A 460 -16.82 3.91 14.66
CA ALA A 460 -17.03 5.17 13.95
C ALA A 460 -18.43 5.23 13.30
N LEU A 461 -18.86 4.15 12.66
CA LEU A 461 -20.19 4.06 12.07
C LEU A 461 -21.29 4.17 13.13
N LEU A 462 -21.16 3.52 14.29
CA LEU A 462 -22.09 3.64 15.41
C LEU A 462 -22.23 5.08 15.92
N VAL A 463 -21.15 5.87 15.87
CA VAL A 463 -21.14 7.27 16.32
C VAL A 463 -21.85 8.17 15.30
N ILE A 464 -21.73 7.90 14.00
CA ILE A 464 -22.24 8.75 12.92
C ILE A 464 -23.66 8.37 12.52
N ASN A 465 -23.90 7.07 12.32
CA ASN A 465 -25.15 6.52 11.84
C ASN A 465 -25.44 5.17 12.53
N PRO A 466 -26.03 5.18 13.73
CA PRO A 466 -26.32 3.96 14.49
C PRO A 466 -27.37 3.07 13.81
N GLU A 467 -28.26 3.64 13.00
CA GLU A 467 -29.24 2.88 12.20
C GLU A 467 -28.55 2.01 11.15
N LEU A 468 -27.61 2.61 10.40
CA LEU A 468 -26.81 1.87 9.42
C LEU A 468 -25.94 0.82 10.12
N ALA A 469 -25.33 1.15 11.25
CA ALA A 469 -24.57 0.17 12.03
C ALA A 469 -25.43 -1.04 12.44
N ARG A 470 -26.66 -0.81 12.94
CA ARG A 470 -27.61 -1.87 13.28
C ARG A 470 -28.00 -2.70 12.06
N ALA A 471 -28.26 -2.04 10.94
CA ALA A 471 -28.57 -2.69 9.67
C ALA A 471 -27.42 -3.57 9.16
N VAL A 472 -26.18 -3.11 9.30
CA VAL A 472 -24.98 -3.90 8.94
C VAL A 472 -24.88 -5.14 9.82
N VAL A 473 -25.09 -5.04 11.14
CA VAL A 473 -25.06 -6.22 12.02
C VAL A 473 -26.19 -7.19 11.68
N ALA A 474 -27.41 -6.69 11.48
CA ALA A 474 -28.54 -7.51 11.05
C ALA A 474 -28.29 -8.20 9.70
N GLY A 475 -27.68 -7.48 8.77
CA GLY A 475 -27.26 -7.99 7.47
C GLY A 475 -26.22 -9.10 7.59
N VAL A 476 -25.14 -8.89 8.32
CA VAL A 476 -24.03 -9.84 8.44
C VAL A 476 -24.43 -11.08 9.25
N VAL A 477 -25.14 -10.90 10.36
CA VAL A 477 -25.46 -11.99 11.29
C VAL A 477 -26.74 -12.74 10.89
N GLY A 478 -27.67 -12.08 10.20
CA GLY A 478 -28.96 -12.65 9.83
C GLY A 478 -29.18 -12.76 8.33
N TYR A 479 -29.39 -11.63 7.66
CA TYR A 479 -29.90 -11.65 6.28
C TYR A 479 -28.94 -12.30 5.27
N LEU A 480 -27.64 -12.08 5.38
CA LEU A 480 -26.65 -12.61 4.44
C LEU A 480 -26.55 -14.15 4.55
N PRO A 481 -26.36 -14.76 5.73
CA PRO A 481 -26.45 -16.21 5.89
C PRO A 481 -27.80 -16.77 5.39
N ALA A 482 -28.91 -16.09 5.66
CA ALA A 482 -30.24 -16.52 5.20
C ALA A 482 -30.32 -16.61 3.67
N ILE A 483 -29.88 -15.56 2.98
CA ILE A 483 -29.86 -15.50 1.51
C ILE A 483 -28.92 -16.58 0.95
N LEU A 484 -27.73 -16.75 1.52
CA LEU A 484 -26.78 -17.77 1.05
C LEU A 484 -27.33 -19.19 1.20
N LEU A 485 -27.99 -19.49 2.32
CA LEU A 485 -28.63 -20.79 2.54
C LEU A 485 -29.81 -21.01 1.58
N GLN A 486 -30.61 -19.99 1.29
CA GLN A 486 -31.68 -20.05 0.30
C GLN A 486 -31.15 -20.31 -1.11
N LEU A 487 -30.05 -19.67 -1.50
CA LEU A 487 -29.43 -19.85 -2.80
C LEU A 487 -28.84 -21.26 -2.99
N ILE A 488 -28.36 -21.89 -1.91
CA ILE A 488 -27.83 -23.26 -1.94
C ILE A 488 -28.96 -24.30 -1.89
N ALA A 489 -30.13 -23.94 -1.34
CA ALA A 489 -31.27 -24.83 -1.25
C ALA A 489 -31.93 -25.03 -2.63
N SER A 490 -31.43 -25.99 -3.42
CA SER A 490 -32.11 -26.48 -4.61
C SER A 490 -33.14 -27.56 -4.25
N GLY A 491 -34.44 -27.23 -4.32
CA GLY A 491 -35.54 -28.20 -4.14
C GLY A 491 -35.91 -28.47 -2.66
N ASP A 492 -35.77 -29.72 -2.20
CA ASP A 492 -36.28 -30.26 -0.93
C ASP A 492 -35.35 -30.08 0.30
N GLY A 493 -34.52 -29.04 0.30
CA GLY A 493 -33.54 -28.76 1.37
C GLY A 493 -34.16 -28.25 2.67
N GLY A 494 -35.12 -28.96 3.27
CA GLY A 494 -35.90 -28.50 4.44
C GLY A 494 -35.05 -27.94 5.58
N LEU A 495 -33.91 -28.58 5.90
CA LEU A 495 -32.98 -28.08 6.93
C LEU A 495 -32.29 -26.76 6.55
N LEU A 496 -31.91 -26.58 5.27
CA LEU A 496 -31.28 -25.34 4.79
C LEU A 496 -32.30 -24.20 4.76
N ILE A 497 -33.55 -24.49 4.41
CA ILE A 497 -34.66 -23.53 4.42
C ILE A 497 -34.99 -23.14 5.87
N SER A 498 -35.10 -24.10 6.80
CA SER A 498 -35.26 -23.82 8.23
C SER A 498 -34.12 -22.99 8.80
N GLY A 499 -32.87 -23.32 8.43
CA GLY A 499 -31.70 -22.52 8.79
C GLY A 499 -31.79 -21.10 8.25
N ALA A 500 -32.20 -20.93 6.99
CA ALA A 500 -32.36 -19.61 6.40
C ALA A 500 -33.45 -18.77 7.09
N MET A 501 -34.60 -19.37 7.43
CA MET A 501 -35.66 -18.69 8.18
C MET A 501 -35.17 -18.26 9.57
N TRP A 502 -34.44 -19.14 10.28
CA TRP A 502 -33.87 -18.80 11.58
C TRP A 502 -32.90 -17.61 11.50
N PHE A 503 -32.03 -17.58 10.50
CA PHE A 503 -31.13 -16.44 10.26
C PHE A 503 -31.89 -15.17 9.84
N GLY A 504 -32.94 -15.29 9.03
CA GLY A 504 -33.82 -14.17 8.69
C GLY A 504 -34.49 -13.55 9.91
N ASP A 505 -35.04 -14.39 10.78
CA ASP A 505 -35.63 -13.99 12.07
C ASP A 505 -34.61 -13.36 13.01
N LEU A 506 -33.37 -13.86 13.01
CA LEU A 506 -32.29 -13.25 13.78
C LEU A 506 -31.99 -11.82 13.27
N GLY A 507 -31.96 -11.63 11.95
CA GLY A 507 -31.79 -10.32 11.33
C GLY A 507 -32.92 -9.35 11.69
N THR A 508 -34.17 -9.78 11.63
CA THR A 508 -35.33 -8.94 12.00
C THR A 508 -35.33 -8.60 13.49
N ARG A 509 -34.96 -9.54 14.37
CA ARG A 509 -34.79 -9.25 15.81
C ARG A 509 -33.73 -8.20 16.06
N VAL A 510 -32.58 -8.27 15.39
CA VAL A 510 -31.51 -7.26 15.52
C VAL A 510 -32.00 -5.90 15.03
N GLN A 511 -32.71 -5.83 13.90
CA GLN A 511 -33.31 -4.58 13.41
C GLN A 511 -34.38 -4.01 14.36
N GLY A 512 -35.08 -4.87 15.10
CA GLY A 512 -36.09 -4.47 16.08
C GLY A 512 -35.53 -3.91 17.39
N ILE A 513 -34.22 -4.00 17.65
CA ILE A 513 -33.60 -3.44 18.86
C ILE A 513 -33.64 -1.92 18.78
N ASP A 514 -34.10 -1.26 19.84
CA ASP A 514 -34.06 0.20 19.98
C ASP A 514 -32.67 0.79 19.63
N ILE A 515 -32.65 1.91 18.89
CA ILE A 515 -31.41 2.48 18.33
C ILE A 515 -30.47 2.94 19.45
N ASP A 516 -31.01 3.57 20.51
CA ASP A 516 -30.22 4.08 21.62
C ASP A 516 -29.69 2.96 22.51
N LEU A 517 -30.49 1.92 22.71
CA LEU A 517 -30.05 0.70 23.39
C LEU A 517 -28.95 0.00 22.58
N PHE A 518 -29.13 -0.18 21.28
CA PHE A 518 -28.15 -0.80 20.39
C PHE A 518 -26.84 -0.03 20.38
N ARG A 519 -26.90 1.30 20.22
CA ARG A 519 -25.73 2.18 20.22
C ARG A 519 -24.94 2.09 21.53
N ARG A 520 -25.62 2.11 22.68
CA ARG A 520 -24.96 2.03 24.00
C ARG A 520 -24.36 0.66 24.26
N THR A 521 -25.09 -0.42 23.95
CA THR A 521 -24.64 -1.79 24.18
C THR A 521 -23.50 -2.18 23.25
N ALA A 522 -23.67 -2.01 21.93
CA ALA A 522 -22.62 -2.30 20.95
C ALA A 522 -21.40 -1.39 21.13
N GLY A 523 -21.62 -0.09 21.35
CA GLY A 523 -20.55 0.86 21.65
C GLY A 523 -19.78 0.48 22.92
N GLY A 524 -20.48 0.20 24.01
CA GLY A 524 -19.88 -0.23 25.28
C GLY A 524 -19.07 -1.52 25.14
N LEU A 525 -19.59 -2.52 24.42
CA LEU A 525 -18.89 -3.77 24.13
C LEU A 525 -17.60 -3.54 23.33
N LEU A 526 -17.63 -2.68 22.32
CA LEU A 526 -16.43 -2.38 21.52
C LEU A 526 -15.39 -1.58 22.31
N LEU A 527 -15.82 -0.63 23.14
CA LEU A 527 -14.92 0.14 24.01
C LEU A 527 -14.22 -0.78 25.01
N LEU A 528 -14.99 -1.57 25.77
CA LEU A 528 -14.45 -2.50 26.76
C LEU A 528 -13.62 -3.60 26.09
N GLY A 529 -14.10 -4.14 24.97
CA GLY A 529 -13.39 -5.13 24.17
C GLY A 529 -12.07 -4.59 23.64
N GLY A 530 -12.03 -3.35 23.13
CA GLY A 530 -10.81 -2.69 22.69
C GLY A 530 -9.79 -2.54 23.82
N ILE A 531 -10.21 -2.05 24.99
CA ILE A 531 -9.35 -1.93 26.17
C ILE A 531 -8.81 -3.31 26.58
N LEU A 532 -9.68 -4.30 26.66
CA LEU A 532 -9.31 -5.67 27.01
C LEU A 532 -8.29 -6.25 26.00
N VAL A 533 -8.53 -6.09 24.70
CA VAL A 533 -7.61 -6.52 23.64
C VAL A 533 -6.27 -5.82 23.75
N ALA A 534 -6.24 -4.51 24.02
CA ALA A 534 -4.98 -3.79 24.21
C ALA A 534 -4.18 -4.33 25.41
N VAL A 535 -4.85 -4.52 26.56
CA VAL A 535 -4.22 -5.06 27.78
C VAL A 535 -3.72 -6.49 27.56
N LEU A 536 -4.56 -7.37 27.00
CA LEU A 536 -4.20 -8.75 26.73
C LEU A 536 -3.07 -8.84 25.70
N SER A 537 -3.11 -8.05 24.63
CA SER A 537 -2.05 -8.02 23.61
C SER A 537 -0.71 -7.60 24.21
N TYR A 538 -0.71 -6.56 25.05
CA TYR A 538 0.49 -6.16 25.78
C TYR A 538 1.02 -7.29 26.67
N GLN A 539 0.16 -7.93 27.47
CA GLN A 539 0.57 -9.04 28.34
C GLN A 539 1.09 -10.24 27.54
N LEU A 540 0.43 -10.58 26.44
CA LEU A 540 0.84 -11.65 25.53
C LEU A 540 2.20 -11.35 24.88
N ALA A 541 2.43 -10.11 24.46
CA ALA A 541 3.71 -9.68 23.90
C ALA A 541 4.85 -9.81 24.93
N VAL A 542 4.63 -9.36 26.17
CA VAL A 542 5.63 -9.48 27.25
C VAL A 542 5.92 -10.95 27.56
N ARG A 543 4.88 -11.76 27.78
CA ARG A 543 5.04 -13.20 28.05
C ARG A 543 5.72 -13.93 26.89
N ARG A 544 5.42 -13.53 25.65
CA ARG A 544 6.04 -14.12 24.45
C ARG A 544 7.52 -13.78 24.40
N PHE A 545 7.90 -12.54 24.66
CA PHE A 545 9.31 -12.13 24.74
C PHE A 545 10.08 -12.92 25.79
N GLU A 546 9.56 -13.01 27.01
CA GLU A 546 10.23 -13.68 28.13
C GLU A 546 10.39 -15.20 27.95
N ARG A 547 9.45 -15.83 27.23
CA ARG A 547 9.48 -17.28 26.97
C ARG A 547 10.11 -17.65 25.63
N TYR A 548 10.55 -16.67 24.84
CA TYR A 548 11.07 -16.94 23.52
C TYR A 548 12.47 -17.55 23.63
N SER A 549 12.61 -18.77 23.09
CA SER A 549 13.90 -19.42 22.92
C SER A 549 14.18 -19.52 21.42
N PRO A 550 15.23 -18.86 20.91
CA PRO A 550 15.59 -18.98 19.49
C PRO A 550 15.95 -20.44 19.18
N PRO A 551 15.53 -20.99 18.04
CA PRO A 551 16.00 -22.31 17.60
C PRO A 551 17.53 -22.26 17.45
N MET A 552 18.23 -23.21 18.08
CA MET A 552 19.68 -23.36 17.97
C MET A 552 20.11 -23.75 16.56
#